data_AF-A0A0H4BBF4-F1
#
_entry.id   AF-A0A0H4BBF4-F1
#
_cell.length_a   1.000
_cell.length_b   1.000
_cell.length_c   1.000
_cell.angle_alpha   90.00
_cell.angle_beta   90.00
_cell.angle_gamma   90.00
#
_symmetry.space_group_name_H-M   'P 1'
#
loop_
_entity.id
_entity.type
_entity.pdbx_description
1 polymer ?
#
loop_
_entity_poly.entity_id
_entity_poly.type
_entity_poly.pdbx_seq_one_letter_code
_entity_poly.pdbx_strand_id
1 'polypeptide(L)'
;MSRQHWLDPLARKLLQATGDLPPDPVRAKPKPRETPNAADTWTLDVNRATPEQWQKLPGCSEHMVDVLMRLQRGGVQFSQLDDLALLLNLPADLIGLWTPHLVFRWHGDTPVLPEQPPLDLNAAAPTLLEQTLNWPKPRLQRLIEERRRKPFEHLADLQERVCLPPDAVEQLIGRVSFGARPSGPSLPPRS
;
A
#
# COMPACT_ATOMS: atom_id res chain seq x y z
N MET A 1 -23.06 3.69 20.19
CA MET A 1 -22.25 2.68 20.89
C MET A 1 -21.57 1.80 19.87
N SER A 2 -20.25 1.91 19.79
CA SER A 2 -19.38 1.26 18.83
C SER A 2 -19.32 -0.24 19.10
N ARG A 3 -19.62 -1.08 18.10
CA ARG A 3 -19.22 -2.49 18.12
C ARG A 3 -18.09 -2.67 17.11
N GLN A 4 -16.90 -2.83 17.68
CA GLN A 4 -15.67 -3.22 17.02
C GLN A 4 -15.90 -4.53 16.25
N HIS A 5 -15.65 -4.53 14.94
CA HIS A 5 -15.48 -5.76 14.18
C HIS A 5 -13.98 -5.92 13.89
N TRP A 6 -13.26 -6.38 14.90
CA TRP A 6 -11.84 -6.74 14.93
C TRP A 6 -11.51 -8.05 14.20
N LEU A 7 -12.50 -8.67 13.55
CA LEU A 7 -12.39 -9.99 12.95
C LEU A 7 -12.40 -9.86 11.41
N ASP A 8 -11.27 -10.19 10.80
CA ASP A 8 -11.09 -10.25 9.35
C ASP A 8 -12.14 -11.17 8.68
N PRO A 9 -12.70 -10.80 7.51
CA PRO A 9 -13.76 -11.57 6.83
C PRO A 9 -13.35 -12.99 6.42
N LEU A 10 -12.07 -13.28 6.27
CA LEU A 10 -11.57 -14.62 5.95
C LEU A 10 -11.53 -15.49 7.23
N ALA A 11 -11.08 -14.91 8.35
CA ALA A 11 -11.18 -15.54 9.67
C ALA A 11 -12.65 -15.81 10.06
N ARG A 12 -13.56 -14.90 9.72
CA ARG A 12 -15.01 -15.07 9.96
C ARG A 12 -15.60 -16.19 9.11
N LYS A 13 -15.24 -16.29 7.83
CA LYS A 13 -15.69 -17.38 6.94
C LYS A 13 -15.15 -18.74 7.39
N LEU A 14 -13.91 -18.79 7.87
CA LEU A 14 -13.33 -20.02 8.45
C LEU A 14 -14.12 -20.45 9.68
N LEU A 15 -14.42 -19.56 10.62
CA LEU A 15 -15.19 -19.86 11.83
C LEU A 15 -16.64 -20.28 11.54
N GLN A 16 -17.28 -19.69 10.53
CA GLN A 16 -18.60 -20.14 10.04
C GLN A 16 -18.53 -21.54 9.41
N ALA A 17 -17.46 -21.85 8.68
CA ALA A 17 -17.25 -23.18 8.09
C ALA A 17 -16.90 -24.24 9.14
N THR A 18 -16.32 -23.85 10.29
CA THR A 18 -16.03 -24.76 11.42
C THR A 18 -17.21 -24.91 12.39
N GLY A 19 -18.29 -24.15 12.21
CA GLY A 19 -19.50 -24.23 13.04
C GLY A 19 -19.45 -23.42 14.34
N ASP A 20 -18.42 -22.60 14.53
CA ASP A 20 -18.18 -21.84 15.78
C ASP A 20 -18.94 -20.50 15.82
N LEU A 21 -19.59 -20.10 14.71
CA LEU A 21 -20.29 -18.82 14.59
C LEU A 21 -21.69 -18.99 13.96
N PRO A 22 -22.77 -18.42 14.53
CA PRO A 22 -24.09 -18.47 13.92
C PRO A 22 -24.17 -17.67 12.59
N PRO A 23 -25.00 -18.10 11.63
CA PRO A 23 -25.20 -17.38 10.37
C PRO A 23 -25.92 -16.04 10.60
N ASP A 24 -25.61 -15.06 9.74
CA ASP A 24 -26.14 -13.70 9.84
C ASP A 24 -27.66 -13.68 9.56
N PRO A 25 -28.47 -12.89 10.30
CA PRO A 25 -29.89 -12.76 10.00
C PRO A 25 -30.10 -12.16 8.61
N VAL A 26 -30.88 -12.85 7.78
CA VAL A 26 -31.18 -12.45 6.40
C VAL A 26 -31.92 -11.11 6.41
N ARG A 27 -31.21 -10.02 6.11
CA ARG A 27 -31.80 -8.67 6.00
C ARG A 27 -32.73 -8.64 4.78
N ALA A 28 -34.03 -8.45 5.04
CA ALA A 28 -35.06 -8.36 4.01
C ALA A 28 -34.76 -7.24 3.00
N LYS A 29 -34.93 -7.54 1.71
CA LYS A 29 -34.76 -6.61 0.58
C LYS A 29 -35.76 -5.45 0.68
N PRO A 30 -35.37 -4.17 0.58
CA PRO A 30 -36.32 -3.07 0.48
C PRO A 30 -37.02 -3.07 -0.90
N LYS A 31 -38.30 -2.68 -0.90
CA LYS A 31 -39.18 -2.55 -2.09
C LYS A 31 -38.69 -1.45 -3.05
N PRO A 32 -38.97 -1.56 -4.37
CA PRO A 32 -38.58 -0.55 -5.35
C PRO A 32 -39.40 0.73 -5.14
N ARG A 33 -38.72 1.86 -4.96
CA ARG A 33 -39.32 3.20 -5.07
C ARG A 33 -38.89 3.81 -6.40
N GLU A 34 -39.85 4.45 -7.05
CA GLU A 34 -39.87 4.88 -8.45
C GLU A 34 -38.61 5.61 -8.91
N THR A 35 -38.19 5.27 -10.13
CA THR A 35 -37.07 5.82 -10.89
C THR A 35 -37.38 7.23 -11.40
N PRO A 36 -36.53 8.24 -11.10
CA PRO A 36 -36.40 9.41 -11.95
C PRO A 36 -35.19 9.20 -12.87
N ASN A 37 -35.49 9.07 -14.16
CA ASN A 37 -34.66 9.35 -15.33
C ASN A 37 -33.29 8.66 -15.46
N ALA A 38 -33.13 7.92 -16.56
CA ALA A 38 -31.87 7.36 -17.04
C ALA A 38 -30.94 8.48 -17.55
N ALA A 39 -30.45 9.32 -16.64
CA ALA A 39 -29.27 10.16 -16.88
C ALA A 39 -28.05 9.33 -16.47
N ASP A 40 -27.23 8.94 -17.46
CA ASP A 40 -25.92 8.27 -17.36
C ASP A 40 -25.44 7.97 -15.94
N THR A 41 -25.92 6.88 -15.35
CA THR A 41 -25.48 6.45 -14.02
C THR A 41 -24.13 5.76 -14.17
N TRP A 42 -23.10 6.56 -14.42
CA TRP A 42 -21.72 6.10 -14.36
C TRP A 42 -21.30 5.97 -12.89
N THR A 43 -20.52 4.94 -12.62
CA THR A 43 -19.99 4.65 -11.29
C THR A 43 -18.47 4.78 -11.30
N LEU A 44 -17.94 5.26 -10.19
CA LEU A 44 -16.54 5.52 -9.92
C LEU A 44 -16.08 4.63 -8.77
N ASP A 45 -15.19 3.69 -9.07
CA ASP A 45 -14.53 2.91 -8.01
C ASP A 45 -13.48 3.78 -7.31
N VAL A 46 -13.77 4.19 -6.07
CA VAL A 46 -12.93 5.11 -5.30
C VAL A 46 -11.49 4.61 -5.16
N ASN A 47 -11.30 3.29 -5.07
CA ASN A 47 -9.99 2.69 -4.80
C ASN A 47 -9.21 2.33 -6.08
N ARG A 48 -9.82 2.50 -7.25
CA ARG A 48 -9.20 2.23 -8.57
C ARG A 48 -9.40 3.36 -9.58
N ALA A 49 -10.00 4.47 -9.17
CA ALA A 49 -10.29 5.60 -10.01
C ALA A 49 -9.02 6.26 -10.55
N THR A 50 -9.02 6.61 -11.83
CA THR A 50 -7.96 7.40 -12.46
C THR A 50 -8.16 8.90 -12.21
N PRO A 51 -7.13 9.75 -12.40
CA PRO A 51 -7.26 11.20 -12.28
C PRO A 51 -8.40 11.76 -13.13
N GLU A 52 -8.53 11.29 -14.37
CA GLU A 52 -9.56 11.73 -15.32
C GLU A 52 -10.96 11.34 -14.85
N GLN A 53 -11.10 10.21 -14.17
CA GLN A 53 -12.39 9.79 -13.62
C GLN A 53 -12.76 10.61 -12.37
N TRP A 54 -11.80 10.97 -11.53
CA TRP A 54 -12.04 11.89 -10.40
C TRP A 54 -12.45 13.29 -10.87
N GLN A 55 -11.87 13.79 -11.95
CA GLN A 55 -12.21 15.10 -12.53
C GLN A 55 -13.64 15.18 -13.10
N LYS A 56 -14.29 14.04 -13.35
CA LYS A 56 -15.70 14.01 -13.76
C LYS A 56 -16.66 14.32 -12.61
N LEU A 57 -16.20 14.25 -11.36
CA LEU A 57 -17.05 14.59 -10.22
C LEU A 57 -17.19 16.12 -10.10
N PRO A 58 -18.42 16.62 -9.87
CA PRO A 58 -18.68 18.04 -9.76
C PRO A 58 -17.91 18.64 -8.57
N GLY A 59 -17.15 19.71 -8.81
CA GLY A 59 -16.38 20.38 -7.76
C GLY A 59 -15.10 19.65 -7.33
N CYS A 60 -14.69 18.58 -8.01
CA CYS A 60 -13.41 17.91 -7.75
C CYS A 60 -12.25 18.73 -8.33
N SER A 61 -11.46 19.34 -7.46
CA SER A 61 -10.30 20.15 -7.88
C SER A 61 -9.06 19.29 -8.19
N GLU A 62 -8.14 19.80 -9.01
CA GLU A 62 -6.88 19.11 -9.31
C GLU A 62 -6.06 18.77 -8.05
N HIS A 63 -6.12 19.63 -7.03
CA HIS A 63 -5.48 19.37 -5.74
C HIS A 63 -6.09 18.17 -5.00
N MET A 64 -7.43 18.03 -5.02
CA MET A 64 -8.10 16.86 -4.44
C MET A 64 -7.71 15.58 -5.18
N VAL A 65 -7.60 15.65 -6.51
CA VAL A 65 -7.14 14.52 -7.32
C VAL A 65 -5.70 14.13 -6.95
N ASP A 66 -4.78 15.08 -6.80
CA ASP A 66 -3.40 14.78 -6.40
C ASP A 66 -3.32 14.08 -5.04
N VAL A 67 -4.08 14.58 -4.05
CA VAL A 67 -4.18 13.95 -2.73
C VAL A 67 -4.70 12.52 -2.83
N LEU A 68 -5.78 12.29 -3.58
CA LEU A 68 -6.36 10.96 -3.77
C LEU A 68 -5.38 10.00 -4.46
N MET A 69 -4.68 10.45 -5.50
CA MET A 69 -3.68 9.65 -6.20
C MET A 69 -2.49 9.32 -5.32
N ARG A 70 -2.03 10.25 -4.48
CA ARG A 70 -0.94 10.00 -3.54
C ARG A 70 -1.32 8.97 -2.48
N LEU A 71 -2.55 9.03 -1.97
CA LEU A 71 -3.07 8.07 -1.00
C LEU A 71 -3.22 6.68 -1.61
N GLN A 72 -3.77 6.59 -2.82
CA GLN A 72 -3.91 5.34 -3.55
C GLN A 72 -2.55 4.71 -3.88
N ARG A 73 -1.54 5.51 -4.27
CA ARG A 73 -0.14 5.04 -4.41
C ARG A 73 0.45 4.55 -3.10
N GLY A 74 0.05 5.14 -1.97
CA GLY A 74 0.43 4.72 -0.62
C GLY A 74 -0.31 3.48 -0.10
N GLY A 75 -1.21 2.90 -0.90
CA GLY A 75 -1.99 1.72 -0.54
C GLY A 75 -3.19 1.99 0.36
N VAL A 76 -3.57 3.26 0.55
CA VAL A 76 -4.79 3.62 1.27
C VAL A 76 -6.00 3.24 0.45
N GLN A 77 -6.92 2.48 1.05
CA GLN A 77 -8.22 2.14 0.48
C GLN A 77 -9.33 2.71 1.36
N PHE A 78 -10.32 3.33 0.74
CA PHE A 78 -11.50 3.88 1.37
C PHE A 78 -12.62 2.84 1.43
N SER A 79 -13.31 2.76 2.57
CA SER A 79 -14.44 1.84 2.76
C SER A 79 -15.79 2.56 2.78
N GLN A 80 -15.79 3.87 3.00
CA GLN A 80 -16.98 4.68 3.17
C GLN A 80 -16.76 6.12 2.72
N LEU A 81 -17.88 6.80 2.43
CA LEU A 81 -17.91 8.19 2.00
C LEU A 81 -17.48 9.15 3.10
N ASP A 82 -17.79 8.84 4.37
CA ASP A 82 -17.44 9.71 5.50
C ASP A 82 -15.92 9.90 5.63
N ASP A 83 -15.14 8.84 5.43
CA ASP A 83 -13.67 8.92 5.47
C ASP A 83 -13.13 9.83 4.35
N LEU A 84 -13.70 9.69 3.14
CA LEU A 84 -13.35 10.51 1.99
C LEU A 84 -13.74 11.99 2.21
N ALA A 85 -14.92 12.23 2.78
CA ALA A 85 -15.43 13.56 3.07
C ALA A 85 -14.61 14.27 4.14
N LEU A 86 -14.23 13.58 5.22
CA LEU A 86 -13.34 14.11 6.25
C LEU A 86 -11.96 14.43 5.69
N LEU A 87 -11.42 13.55 4.85
CA LEU A 87 -10.08 13.69 4.29
C LEU A 87 -9.97 14.88 3.31
N LEU A 88 -10.97 15.05 2.45
CA LEU A 88 -11.01 16.13 1.47
C LEU A 88 -11.71 17.40 1.99
N ASN A 89 -12.18 17.38 3.24
CA ASN A 89 -13.00 18.43 3.84
C ASN A 89 -14.19 18.82 2.93
N LEU A 90 -14.94 17.81 2.45
CA LEU A 90 -16.02 18.02 1.49
C LEU A 90 -17.23 18.73 2.13
N PRO A 91 -17.76 19.79 1.49
CA PRO A 91 -19.05 20.37 1.86
C PRO A 91 -20.19 19.36 1.71
N ALA A 92 -21.22 19.48 2.55
CA ALA A 92 -22.40 18.60 2.52
C ALA A 92 -23.08 18.55 1.14
N ASP A 93 -23.09 19.66 0.40
CA ASP A 93 -23.66 19.73 -0.94
C ASP A 93 -22.92 18.83 -1.94
N LEU A 94 -21.57 18.78 -1.86
CA LEU A 94 -20.77 17.91 -2.72
C LEU A 94 -20.90 16.44 -2.33
N ILE A 95 -21.04 16.13 -1.04
CA ILE A 95 -21.29 14.76 -0.57
C ILE A 95 -22.56 14.20 -1.22
N GLY A 96 -23.64 14.99 -1.25
CA GLY A 96 -24.89 14.58 -1.90
C GLY A 96 -24.73 14.34 -3.40
N LEU A 97 -23.97 15.18 -4.10
CA LEU A 97 -23.70 15.04 -5.53
C LEU A 97 -22.80 13.84 -5.85
N TRP A 98 -21.86 13.49 -4.98
CA TRP A 98 -20.90 12.42 -5.22
C TRP A 98 -21.46 11.04 -4.87
N THR A 99 -22.30 10.97 -3.81
CA THR A 99 -22.91 9.72 -3.31
C THR A 99 -23.41 8.76 -4.41
N PRO A 100 -24.20 9.19 -5.42
CA PRO A 100 -24.72 8.26 -6.43
C PRO A 100 -23.64 7.70 -7.38
N HIS A 101 -22.48 8.35 -7.48
CA HIS A 101 -21.41 7.94 -8.37
C HIS A 101 -20.36 7.07 -7.70
N LEU A 102 -20.19 7.16 -6.37
CA LEU A 102 -19.08 6.49 -5.69
C LEU A 102 -19.41 5.05 -5.31
N VAL A 103 -18.52 4.12 -5.70
CA VAL A 103 -18.53 2.74 -5.23
C VAL A 103 -17.24 2.43 -4.48
N PHE A 104 -17.38 1.90 -3.28
CA PHE A 104 -16.26 1.51 -2.42
C PHE A 104 -16.06 0.01 -2.53
N ARG A 105 -15.01 -0.39 -3.25
CA ARG A 105 -14.63 -1.80 -3.41
C ARG A 105 -13.28 -2.04 -2.75
N TRP A 106 -13.23 -3.03 -1.88
CA TRP A 106 -11.97 -3.55 -1.37
C TRP A 106 -11.34 -4.45 -2.41
N HIS A 107 -10.10 -4.15 -2.79
CA HIS A 107 -9.43 -4.94 -3.83
C HIS A 107 -8.43 -5.93 -3.28
N GLY A 108 -8.02 -5.84 -2.00
CA GLY A 108 -7.06 -6.76 -1.38
C GLY A 108 -5.64 -6.72 -1.99
N ASP A 109 -5.53 -6.19 -3.20
CA ASP A 109 -4.31 -5.74 -3.83
C ASP A 109 -3.86 -4.49 -3.07
N THR A 110 -2.99 -4.67 -2.08
CA THR A 110 -1.99 -3.63 -1.79
C THR A 110 -1.39 -3.28 -3.14
N PRO A 111 -1.31 -2.00 -3.57
CA PRO A 111 -0.51 -1.68 -4.74
C PRO A 111 0.82 -2.35 -4.48
N VAL A 112 1.14 -3.34 -5.31
CA VAL A 112 2.47 -3.86 -5.40
C VAL A 112 3.22 -2.65 -5.93
N LEU A 113 3.69 -1.78 -5.02
CA LEU A 113 4.81 -0.91 -5.30
C LEU A 113 5.76 -1.87 -5.99
N PRO A 114 6.15 -1.61 -7.26
CA PRO A 114 6.98 -2.55 -7.99
C PRO A 114 8.08 -2.95 -7.01
N GLU A 115 8.11 -4.22 -6.60
CA GLU A 115 9.11 -4.69 -5.65
C GLU A 115 10.42 -4.39 -6.35
N GLN A 116 11.03 -3.25 -6.03
CA GLN A 116 12.31 -2.91 -6.60
C GLN A 116 13.21 -4.00 -6.04
N PRO A 117 13.74 -4.87 -6.90
CA PRO A 117 14.52 -5.99 -6.41
C PRO A 117 15.61 -5.40 -5.52
N PRO A 118 15.80 -5.94 -4.31
CA PRO A 118 16.70 -5.35 -3.34
C PRO A 118 18.08 -5.19 -3.96
N LEU A 119 18.62 -3.97 -3.89
CA LEU A 119 19.89 -3.61 -4.53
C LEU A 119 21.01 -4.52 -4.00
N ASP A 120 21.56 -5.36 -4.87
CA ASP A 120 22.68 -6.22 -4.51
C ASP A 120 23.96 -5.39 -4.35
N LEU A 121 24.42 -5.21 -3.12
CA LEU A 121 25.61 -4.41 -2.83
C LEU A 121 26.92 -5.04 -3.34
N ASN A 122 26.94 -6.37 -3.47
CA ASN A 122 28.10 -7.11 -3.96
C ASN A 122 28.16 -7.09 -5.49
N ALA A 123 27.02 -7.13 -6.18
CA ALA A 123 26.96 -7.18 -7.64
C ALA A 123 26.72 -5.82 -8.34
N ALA A 124 26.19 -4.81 -7.65
CA ALA A 124 25.82 -3.54 -8.27
C ALA A 124 27.01 -2.77 -8.88
N ALA A 125 26.77 -2.13 -10.03
CA ALA A 125 27.73 -1.21 -10.62
C ALA A 125 28.01 -0.02 -9.67
N PRO A 126 29.25 0.51 -9.60
CA PRO A 126 29.57 1.66 -8.77
C PRO A 126 28.66 2.88 -9.01
N THR A 127 28.33 3.16 -10.26
CA THR A 127 27.45 4.26 -10.66
C THR A 127 26.03 4.09 -10.13
N LEU A 128 25.52 2.85 -10.08
CA LEU A 128 24.20 2.54 -9.52
C LEU A 128 24.18 2.71 -7.98
N LEU A 129 25.28 2.36 -7.31
CA LEU A 129 25.44 2.59 -5.87
C LEU A 129 25.47 4.08 -5.53
N GLU A 130 26.19 4.87 -6.33
CA GLU A 130 26.25 6.34 -6.19
C GLU A 130 24.87 6.98 -6.35
N GLN A 131 24.09 6.55 -7.33
CA GLN A 131 22.74 7.08 -7.60
C GLN A 131 21.71 6.64 -6.56
N THR A 132 21.80 5.40 -6.07
CA THR A 132 20.75 4.82 -5.21
C THR A 132 20.95 5.13 -3.73
N LEU A 133 22.20 5.08 -3.23
CA LEU A 133 22.48 5.23 -1.79
C LEU A 133 22.61 6.69 -1.35
N ASN A 134 22.96 7.60 -2.28
CA ASN A 134 23.15 9.02 -2.02
C ASN A 134 24.07 9.32 -0.81
N TRP A 135 25.07 8.47 -0.59
CA TRP A 135 26.03 8.58 0.50
C TRP A 135 27.19 9.52 0.16
N PRO A 136 27.92 10.05 1.16
CA PRO A 136 29.17 10.78 0.92
C PRO A 136 30.18 9.94 0.14
N LYS A 137 30.86 10.54 -0.84
CA LYS A 137 31.87 9.87 -1.69
C LYS A 137 32.89 9.01 -0.93
N PRO A 138 33.48 9.46 0.21
CA PRO A 138 34.43 8.65 0.96
C PRO A 138 33.83 7.33 1.47
N ARG A 139 32.55 7.33 1.83
CA ARG A 139 31.85 6.13 2.32
C ARG A 139 31.57 5.15 1.18
N LEU A 140 31.17 5.66 0.01
CA LEU A 140 30.97 4.84 -1.19
C LEU A 140 32.28 4.21 -1.66
N GLN A 141 33.38 4.96 -1.64
CA GLN A 141 34.71 4.43 -1.94
C GLN A 141 35.09 3.29 -1.00
N ARG A 142 34.90 3.48 0.32
CA ARG A 142 35.16 2.44 1.31
C ARG A 142 34.31 1.19 1.08
N LEU A 143 33.03 1.34 0.74
CA LEU A 143 32.17 0.21 0.36
C LEU A 143 32.72 -0.54 -0.86
N ILE A 144 33.15 0.18 -1.91
CA ILE A 144 33.69 -0.42 -3.14
C ILE A 144 35.03 -1.13 -2.88
N GLU A 145 35.87 -0.59 -2.00
CA GLU A 145 37.13 -1.20 -1.59
C GLU A 145 36.89 -2.46 -0.75
N GLU A 146 36.00 -2.39 0.23
CA GLU A 146 35.69 -3.51 1.11
C GLU A 146 35.07 -4.68 0.35
N ARG A 147 34.10 -4.44 -0.54
CA ARG A 147 33.51 -5.52 -1.34
C ARG A 147 34.51 -6.20 -2.27
N ARG A 148 35.55 -5.48 -2.74
CA ARG A 148 36.63 -6.05 -3.58
C ARG A 148 37.53 -7.00 -2.77
N ARG A 149 37.69 -6.75 -1.47
CA ARG A 149 38.47 -7.62 -0.57
C ARG A 149 37.71 -8.89 -0.23
N LYS A 150 36.46 -8.73 0.20
CA LYS A 150 35.54 -9.82 0.54
C LYS A 150 34.10 -9.33 0.32
N PRO A 151 33.25 -10.08 -0.38
CA PRO A 151 31.83 -9.74 -0.47
C PRO A 151 31.22 -9.64 0.94
N PHE A 152 30.24 -8.76 1.11
CA PHE A 152 29.53 -8.64 2.37
C PHE A 152 28.55 -9.80 2.53
N GLU A 153 28.38 -10.30 3.76
CA GLU A 153 27.48 -11.44 4.03
C GLU A 153 26.10 -10.97 4.51
N HIS A 154 26.08 -9.93 5.35
CA HIS A 154 24.86 -9.38 5.95
C HIS A 154 25.06 -7.92 6.38
N LEU A 155 23.97 -7.31 6.85
CA LEU A 155 23.95 -5.89 7.21
C LEU A 155 24.93 -5.53 8.33
N ALA A 156 25.10 -6.39 9.34
CA ALA A 156 26.09 -6.17 10.39
C ALA A 156 27.55 -6.19 9.88
N ASP A 157 27.91 -7.10 8.96
CA ASP A 157 29.24 -7.14 8.33
C ASP A 157 29.51 -5.86 7.53
N LEU A 158 28.51 -5.39 6.77
CA LEU A 158 28.57 -4.11 6.07
C LEU A 158 28.73 -2.93 7.06
N GLN A 159 27.95 -2.90 8.13
CA GLN A 159 27.97 -1.84 9.13
C GLN A 159 29.36 -1.71 9.78
N GLU A 160 29.96 -2.82 10.19
CA GLU A 160 31.29 -2.84 10.82
C GLU A 160 32.39 -2.39 9.85
N ARG A 161 32.40 -2.94 8.63
CA ARG A 161 33.48 -2.73 7.67
C ARG A 161 33.47 -1.35 7.03
N VAL A 162 32.28 -0.84 6.74
CA VAL A 162 32.07 0.50 6.15
C VAL A 162 31.92 1.58 7.23
N CYS A 163 31.81 1.19 8.51
CA CYS A 163 31.58 2.07 9.66
C CYS A 163 30.29 2.90 9.46
N LEU A 164 29.17 2.20 9.21
CA LEU A 164 27.89 2.85 8.96
C LEU A 164 27.26 3.35 10.26
N PRO A 165 26.73 4.60 10.29
CA PRO A 165 25.92 5.05 11.40
C PRO A 165 24.55 4.34 11.42
N PRO A 166 23.87 4.27 12.57
CA PRO A 166 22.57 3.58 12.71
C PRO A 166 21.53 4.06 11.70
N ASP A 167 21.40 5.38 11.50
CA ASP A 167 20.45 5.95 10.54
C ASP A 167 20.69 5.48 9.10
N ALA A 168 21.96 5.27 8.72
CA ALA A 168 22.30 4.76 7.39
C ALA A 168 21.98 3.26 7.27
N VAL A 169 22.08 2.50 8.36
CA VAL A 169 21.71 1.08 8.40
C VAL A 169 20.20 0.92 8.24
N GLU A 170 19.41 1.73 8.95
CA GLU A 170 17.94 1.72 8.86
C GLU A 170 17.44 1.96 7.44
N GLN A 171 18.08 2.86 6.69
CA GLN A 171 17.76 3.14 5.29
C GLN A 171 18.03 1.96 4.35
N LEU A 172 18.82 0.96 4.76
CA LEU A 172 19.15 -0.22 3.96
C LEU A 172 18.25 -1.42 4.28
N ILE A 173 17.62 -1.45 5.46
CA ILE A 173 16.80 -2.59 5.90
C ILE A 173 15.66 -2.81 4.89
N GLY A 174 15.58 -4.03 4.35
CA GLY A 174 14.56 -4.43 3.36
C GLY A 174 14.76 -3.86 1.95
N ARG A 175 15.81 -3.06 1.69
CA ARG A 175 16.06 -2.41 0.39
C ARG A 175 17.32 -2.92 -0.33
N VAL A 176 18.19 -3.64 0.37
CA VAL A 176 19.44 -4.17 -0.17
C VAL A 176 19.57 -5.68 0.01
N SER A 177 20.37 -6.30 -0.85
CA SER A 177 20.73 -7.70 -0.80
C SER A 177 22.25 -7.87 -0.90
N PHE A 178 22.74 -9.07 -0.61
CA PHE A 178 24.17 -9.41 -0.58
C PHE A 178 24.50 -10.57 -1.52
N GLY A 179 23.69 -10.79 -2.56
CA GLY A 179 23.79 -11.91 -3.49
C GLY A 179 22.80 -13.04 -3.22
N ALA A 180 22.79 -14.04 -4.10
CA ALA A 180 21.79 -15.11 -4.09
C ALA A 180 22.01 -16.13 -2.95
N ARG A 181 21.22 -16.00 -1.88
CA ARG A 181 20.66 -17.13 -1.11
C ARG A 181 19.39 -16.69 -0.37
N PRO A 182 18.48 -17.65 -0.11
CA PRO A 182 17.04 -17.43 -0.10
C PRO A 182 16.56 -16.59 1.08
N SER A 183 15.45 -15.92 0.84
CA SER A 183 14.58 -15.26 1.79
C SER A 183 14.42 -16.07 3.08
N GLY A 184 15.03 -15.58 4.16
CA GLY A 184 14.63 -15.82 5.55
C GLY A 184 14.64 -17.28 6.06
N PRO A 185 14.48 -17.46 7.38
CA PRO A 185 14.23 -18.79 7.94
C PRO A 185 12.85 -19.30 7.49
N SER A 186 12.81 -20.39 6.72
CA SER A 186 11.57 -21.14 6.52
C SER A 186 11.03 -21.60 7.87
N LEU A 187 9.82 -21.17 8.21
CA LEU A 187 9.09 -21.73 9.35
C LEU A 187 8.80 -23.22 9.09
N PRO A 188 8.98 -24.11 10.08
CA PRO A 188 8.65 -25.51 9.90
C PRO A 188 7.15 -25.69 9.60
N PRO A 189 6.77 -26.67 8.75
CA PRO A 189 5.37 -26.98 8.52
C PRO A 189 4.73 -27.41 9.84
N ARG A 190 3.60 -26.79 10.19
CA ARG A 190 2.78 -27.21 11.34
C ARG A 190 2.35 -28.66 11.09
N SER A 191 2.82 -29.58 11.93
CA SER A 191 2.24 -30.92 12.05
C SER A 191 0.88 -30.86 12.73
#